data_AF-C0CVP1-F1
#
_entry.id   AF-C0CVP1-F1
#
_cell.length_a   1.000
_cell.length_b   1.000
_cell.length_c   1.000
_cell.angle_alpha   90.00
_cell.angle_beta   90.00
_cell.angle_gamma   90.00
#
_symmetry.space_group_name_H-M   'P 1'
#
loop_
_entity.id
_entity.type
_entity.pdbx_description
1 polymer ?
#
loop_
_entity_poly.entity_id
_entity_poly.type
_entity_poly.pdbx_seq_one_letter_code
_entity_poly.pdbx_strand_id
1 'polypeptide(L)'
;MGEGAILRREFCKVLMGYKHVDCPSYVMNNMPRGTISDRWTGLSCGNGTVSSGWSDGKLEFLRRYKFTIAFENTALSGYTTEKIIQPFQAFSIPIYWGNPDILSLFNPKAFINCNEYGNDFDSIIERVKELDNDNDKYLEMLSQPPMQESFDFDRREKAKEFLYKIIERGPYPFAKDALRISSSYRTFNEYNRVTEELNTTKEAMKRMGYDSNSNTWKLVQKLQRFGDSKWGYIPKRIFHILIRIYKKLKIVKARY
;
A
#
# COMPACT_ATOMS: atom_id res chain seq x y z
N MET A 1 -9.06 -10.06 -17.28
CA MET A 1 -9.33 -8.69 -17.76
C MET A 1 -10.09 -7.98 -16.65
N GLY A 2 -9.71 -6.77 -16.23
CA GLY A 2 -10.46 -6.07 -15.17
C GLY A 2 -11.86 -5.65 -15.65
N GLU A 3 -12.82 -5.54 -14.74
CA GLU A 3 -14.22 -5.15 -15.00
C GLU A 3 -14.33 -3.86 -15.81
N GLY A 4 -13.50 -2.85 -15.52
CA GLY A 4 -13.53 -1.57 -16.20
C GLY A 4 -13.11 -1.66 -17.67
N ALA A 5 -12.26 -2.64 -18.02
CA ALA A 5 -11.93 -2.89 -19.41
C ALA A 5 -13.08 -3.54 -20.20
N ILE A 6 -13.97 -4.29 -19.53
CA ILE A 6 -15.20 -4.83 -20.13
C ILE A 6 -16.20 -3.69 -20.31
N LEU A 7 -16.47 -2.94 -19.24
CA LEU A 7 -17.39 -1.79 -19.26
C LEU A 7 -16.95 -0.75 -20.30
N ARG A 8 -15.66 -0.44 -20.41
CA ARG A 8 -15.13 0.48 -21.43
C ARG A 8 -15.48 0.02 -22.85
N ARG A 9 -15.38 -1.28 -23.14
CA ARG A 9 -15.70 -1.82 -24.46
C ARG A 9 -17.19 -1.80 -24.75
N GLU A 10 -18.00 -2.13 -23.75
CA GLU A 10 -19.46 -2.10 -23.87
C GLU A 10 -19.94 -0.66 -24.06
N PHE A 11 -19.54 0.25 -23.17
CA PHE A 11 -19.84 1.68 -23.29
C PHE A 11 -19.42 2.25 -24.65
N CYS A 12 -18.20 1.94 -25.11
CA CYS A 12 -17.71 2.37 -26.43
C CYS A 12 -18.63 1.89 -27.57
N LYS A 13 -19.12 0.65 -27.53
CA LYS A 13 -20.06 0.14 -28.54
C LYS A 13 -21.41 0.85 -28.49
N VAL A 14 -21.95 1.11 -27.30
CA VAL A 14 -23.23 1.83 -27.18
C VAL A 14 -23.08 3.26 -27.68
N LEU A 15 -21.97 3.94 -27.32
CA LEU A 15 -21.66 5.29 -27.80
C LEU A 15 -21.47 5.35 -29.33
N MET A 16 -20.87 4.32 -29.93
CA MET A 16 -20.76 4.18 -31.39
C MET A 16 -22.13 4.11 -32.10
N GLY A 17 -23.19 3.71 -31.40
CA GLY A 17 -24.56 3.76 -31.92
C GLY A 17 -25.10 5.19 -32.07
N TYR A 18 -24.55 6.16 -31.34
CA TYR A 18 -24.87 7.58 -31.47
C TYR A 18 -23.94 8.30 -32.45
N LYS A 19 -22.62 8.16 -32.29
CA LYS A 19 -21.61 8.87 -33.09
C LYS A 19 -20.37 8.01 -33.28
N HIS A 20 -19.70 8.15 -34.42
CA HIS A 20 -18.44 7.43 -34.65
C HIS A 20 -17.42 7.73 -33.55
N VAL A 21 -16.74 6.69 -33.04
CA VAL A 21 -15.72 6.79 -31.99
C VAL A 21 -14.40 6.24 -32.54
N ASP A 22 -13.41 7.11 -32.70
CA ASP A 22 -12.07 6.73 -33.14
C ASP A 22 -11.31 5.98 -32.03
N CYS A 23 -10.79 4.80 -32.38
CA CYS A 23 -10.09 3.89 -31.50
C CYS A 23 -8.71 3.55 -32.12
N PRO A 24 -7.65 4.30 -31.80
CA PRO A 24 -6.33 4.13 -32.43
C PRO A 24 -5.48 3.02 -31.82
N SER A 25 -5.87 2.47 -30.65
CA SER A 25 -5.11 1.44 -29.93
C SER A 25 -5.52 0.02 -30.34
N TYR A 26 -4.88 -1.01 -29.78
CA TYR A 26 -5.14 -2.42 -30.11
C TYR A 26 -6.57 -2.88 -29.78
N VAL A 27 -7.19 -2.29 -28.77
CA VAL A 27 -8.55 -2.63 -28.34
C VAL A 27 -9.55 -1.81 -29.14
N MET A 28 -10.52 -2.48 -29.76
CA MET A 28 -11.56 -1.85 -30.60
C MET A 28 -10.97 -1.05 -31.78
N ASN A 29 -9.78 -1.40 -32.26
CA ASN A 29 -9.07 -0.64 -33.29
C ASN A 29 -9.92 -0.45 -34.56
N ASN A 30 -10.09 0.79 -34.99
CA ASN A 30 -10.78 1.15 -36.24
C ASN A 30 -10.02 2.21 -37.06
N MET A 31 -8.74 2.42 -36.75
CA MET A 31 -7.87 3.38 -37.42
C MET A 31 -6.61 2.70 -37.97
N PRO A 32 -5.95 3.25 -39.00
CA PRO A 32 -4.69 2.71 -39.50
C PRO A 32 -3.65 2.53 -38.39
N ARG A 33 -2.87 1.45 -38.47
CA ARG A 33 -1.72 1.25 -37.56
C ARG A 33 -0.73 2.40 -37.71
N GLY A 34 -0.15 2.84 -36.60
CA GLY A 34 0.76 3.99 -36.56
C GLY A 34 0.06 5.35 -36.45
N THR A 35 -1.28 5.39 -36.35
CA THR A 35 -2.02 6.64 -36.06
C THR A 35 -1.52 7.32 -34.77
N ILE A 36 -1.24 6.50 -33.75
CA ILE A 36 -0.44 6.89 -32.60
C ILE A 36 0.80 6.01 -32.61
N SER A 37 1.94 6.58 -32.21
CA SER A 37 3.17 5.85 -31.96
C SER A 37 2.91 4.62 -31.08
N ASP A 38 3.69 3.54 -31.24
CA ASP A 38 3.55 2.40 -30.35
C ASP A 38 4.00 2.79 -28.93
N ARG A 39 3.30 2.28 -27.91
CA ARG A 39 3.67 2.53 -26.51
C ARG A 39 5.03 1.94 -26.16
N TRP A 40 5.38 0.80 -26.75
CA TRP A 40 6.58 0.03 -26.44
C TRP A 40 7.43 -0.18 -27.70
N THR A 41 8.72 0.14 -27.61
CA THR A 41 9.72 -0.15 -28.64
C THR A 41 10.67 -1.24 -28.16
N GLY A 42 10.90 -2.24 -29.02
CA GLY A 42 11.77 -3.39 -28.74
C GLY A 42 11.15 -4.36 -27.75
N LEU A 43 10.72 -5.54 -28.23
CA LEU A 43 9.99 -6.58 -27.50
C LEU A 43 8.58 -6.18 -27.02
N SER A 44 7.66 -7.15 -27.04
CA SER A 44 6.26 -7.00 -26.64
C SER A 44 6.06 -7.26 -25.13
N CYS A 45 4.92 -6.81 -24.59
CA CYS A 45 4.42 -7.19 -23.26
C CYS A 45 5.26 -6.74 -22.05
N GLY A 46 5.61 -5.44 -21.97
CA GLY A 46 6.18 -4.84 -20.76
C GLY A 46 7.69 -5.06 -20.56
N ASN A 47 8.33 -5.79 -21.48
CA ASN A 47 9.79 -5.97 -21.54
C ASN A 47 10.46 -5.01 -22.52
N GLY A 48 9.72 -4.04 -23.06
CA GLY A 48 10.24 -3.04 -23.98
C GLY A 48 10.50 -1.69 -23.34
N THR A 49 11.14 -0.80 -24.10
CA THR A 49 11.32 0.60 -23.68
C THR A 49 10.08 1.39 -24.05
N VAL A 50 9.61 2.29 -23.18
CA VAL A 50 8.51 3.19 -23.54
C VAL A 50 8.99 4.09 -24.68
N SER A 51 8.23 4.12 -25.78
CA SER A 51 8.55 4.99 -26.92
C SER A 51 8.56 6.44 -26.49
N SER A 52 9.62 7.19 -26.84
CA SER A 52 9.73 8.61 -26.53
C SER A 52 8.56 9.43 -27.10
N GLY A 53 8.02 9.02 -28.26
CA GLY A 53 6.90 9.70 -28.91
C GLY A 53 5.50 9.25 -28.48
N TRP A 54 5.37 8.26 -27.57
CA TRP A 54 4.05 7.73 -27.17
C TRP A 54 3.18 8.78 -26.48
N SER A 55 3.73 9.42 -25.46
CA SER A 55 2.98 10.36 -24.62
C SER A 55 2.53 11.57 -25.43
N ASP A 56 3.44 12.17 -26.19
CA ASP A 56 3.15 13.35 -27.00
C ASP A 56 2.20 13.02 -28.16
N GLY A 57 2.43 11.90 -28.86
CA GLY A 57 1.55 11.44 -29.93
C GLY A 57 0.13 11.16 -29.45
N LYS A 58 0.00 10.59 -28.23
CA LYS A 58 -1.32 10.39 -27.61
C LYS A 58 -2.00 11.71 -27.28
N LEU A 59 -1.30 12.66 -26.66
CA LEU A 59 -1.87 13.97 -26.34
C LEU A 59 -2.32 14.73 -27.60
N GLU A 60 -1.49 14.72 -28.64
CA GLU A 60 -1.80 15.36 -29.92
C GLU A 60 -3.00 14.71 -30.64
N PHE A 61 -3.15 13.39 -30.49
CA PHE A 61 -4.34 12.70 -30.97
C PHE A 61 -5.59 13.15 -30.20
N LEU A 62 -5.55 13.14 -28.86
CA LEU A 62 -6.70 13.49 -28.02
C LEU A 62 -7.19 14.93 -28.24
N ARG A 63 -6.29 15.87 -28.56
CA ARG A 63 -6.63 17.30 -28.84
C ARG A 63 -7.63 17.51 -29.95
N ARG A 64 -7.81 16.52 -30.83
CA ARG A 64 -8.71 16.59 -31.98
C ARG A 64 -10.16 16.27 -31.62
N TYR A 65 -10.43 15.83 -30.39
CA TYR A 65 -11.73 15.27 -29.98
C TYR A 65 -12.34 16.05 -28.82
N LYS A 66 -13.66 16.31 -28.92
CA LYS A 66 -14.43 16.93 -27.83
C LYS A 66 -14.40 16.12 -26.53
N PHE A 67 -14.46 14.79 -26.66
CA PHE A 67 -14.58 13.85 -25.54
C PHE A 67 -13.56 12.72 -25.61
N THR A 68 -13.13 12.21 -24.46
CA THR A 68 -12.27 11.02 -24.34
C THR A 68 -12.83 10.02 -23.34
N ILE A 69 -12.96 8.75 -23.72
CA ILE A 69 -13.33 7.66 -22.80
C ILE A 69 -12.15 7.37 -21.87
N ALA A 70 -12.28 7.77 -20.61
CA ALA A 70 -11.23 7.78 -19.59
C ALA A 70 -11.42 6.68 -18.52
N PHE A 71 -11.91 5.51 -18.92
CA PHE A 71 -12.22 4.43 -17.98
C PHE A 71 -10.96 3.72 -17.47
N GLU A 72 -10.89 3.55 -16.15
CA GLU A 72 -9.92 2.68 -15.50
C GLU A 72 -10.18 1.21 -15.80
N ASN A 73 -9.17 0.36 -15.56
CA ASN A 73 -9.32 -1.07 -15.79
C ASN A 73 -10.14 -1.77 -14.67
N THR A 74 -10.21 -1.15 -13.49
CA THR A 74 -10.91 -1.65 -12.30
C THR A 74 -11.35 -0.46 -11.44
N ALA A 75 -12.46 -0.56 -10.72
CA ALA A 75 -12.85 0.43 -9.72
C ALA A 75 -12.20 0.11 -8.37
N LEU A 76 -11.46 1.07 -7.80
CA LEU A 76 -10.86 0.96 -6.47
C LEU A 76 -10.70 2.35 -5.86
N SER A 77 -11.01 2.47 -4.57
CA SER A 77 -10.80 3.69 -3.79
C SER A 77 -9.35 4.17 -3.92
N GLY A 78 -9.17 5.43 -4.31
CA GLY A 78 -7.86 6.06 -4.54
C GLY A 78 -7.14 5.64 -5.83
N TYR A 79 -7.70 4.73 -6.64
CA TYR A 79 -7.07 4.28 -7.88
C TYR A 79 -7.43 5.20 -9.06
N THR A 80 -6.68 6.30 -9.18
CA THR A 80 -6.78 7.24 -10.30
C THR A 80 -5.45 7.33 -11.02
N THR A 81 -5.47 7.13 -12.35
CA THR A 81 -4.26 7.09 -13.18
C THR A 81 -4.22 8.24 -14.17
N GLU A 82 -3.29 8.19 -15.13
CA GLU A 82 -3.15 9.17 -16.20
C GLU A 82 -4.40 9.32 -17.08
N LYS A 83 -5.32 8.35 -17.05
CA LYS A 83 -6.45 8.26 -17.99
C LYS A 83 -7.41 9.44 -17.91
N ILE A 84 -7.64 10.01 -16.72
CA ILE A 84 -8.45 11.22 -16.56
C ILE A 84 -7.61 12.49 -16.80
N ILE A 85 -6.31 12.44 -16.50
CA ILE A 85 -5.40 13.60 -16.57
C ILE A 85 -5.08 13.97 -18.03
N GLN A 86 -4.81 12.98 -18.88
CA GLN A 86 -4.40 13.22 -20.27
C GLN A 86 -5.48 13.90 -21.13
N PRO A 87 -6.78 13.57 -21.02
CA PRO A 87 -7.85 14.32 -21.67
C PRO A 87 -7.89 15.79 -21.23
N PHE A 88 -7.76 16.06 -19.92
CA PHE A 88 -7.66 17.45 -19.44
C PHE A 88 -6.49 18.21 -20.06
N GLN A 89 -5.31 17.58 -20.13
CA GLN A 89 -4.12 18.17 -20.79
C GLN A 89 -4.32 18.42 -22.29
N ALA A 90 -5.22 17.67 -22.91
CA ALA A 90 -5.55 17.75 -24.33
C ALA A 90 -6.79 18.62 -24.62
N PHE A 91 -7.39 19.27 -23.62
CA PHE A 91 -8.66 20.00 -23.77
C PHE A 91 -9.80 19.12 -24.33
N SER A 92 -9.84 17.87 -23.91
CA SER A 92 -10.91 16.92 -24.23
C SER A 92 -11.62 16.52 -22.95
N ILE A 93 -12.95 16.65 -22.90
CA ILE A 93 -13.75 16.36 -21.71
C ILE A 93 -13.65 14.84 -21.41
N PRO A 94 -13.18 14.44 -20.22
CA PRO A 94 -13.14 13.04 -19.85
C PRO A 94 -14.55 12.48 -19.62
N ILE A 95 -14.82 11.30 -20.17
CA ILE A 95 -15.93 10.43 -19.78
C ILE A 95 -15.34 9.36 -18.87
N TYR A 96 -15.45 9.54 -17.55
CA TYR A 96 -14.63 8.84 -16.57
C TYR A 96 -15.42 7.80 -15.76
N TRP A 97 -14.80 6.64 -15.55
CA TRP A 97 -15.26 5.58 -14.63
C TRP A 97 -14.05 4.92 -13.96
N GLY A 98 -14.12 4.60 -12.67
CA GLY A 98 -13.02 3.95 -11.95
C GLY A 98 -13.02 4.20 -10.45
N ASN A 99 -12.14 5.09 -9.98
CA ASN A 99 -12.09 5.49 -8.56
C ASN A 99 -13.44 6.04 -8.08
N PRO A 100 -14.14 5.41 -7.11
CA PRO A 100 -15.38 5.92 -6.56
C PRO A 100 -15.20 7.27 -5.83
N ASP A 101 -14.00 7.55 -5.32
CA ASP A 101 -13.67 8.77 -4.57
C ASP A 101 -13.16 9.90 -5.48
N ILE A 102 -13.38 9.82 -6.79
CA ILE A 102 -12.81 10.74 -7.78
C ILE A 102 -13.14 12.22 -7.48
N LEU A 103 -14.29 12.47 -6.87
CA LEU A 103 -14.77 13.82 -6.52
C LEU A 103 -13.91 14.51 -5.45
N SER A 104 -13.13 13.75 -4.68
CA SER A 104 -12.15 14.32 -3.74
C SER A 104 -10.92 14.92 -4.44
N LEU A 105 -10.70 14.55 -5.71
CA LEU A 105 -9.52 14.94 -6.48
C LEU A 105 -9.87 15.90 -7.63
N PHE A 106 -10.96 15.63 -8.34
CA PHE A 106 -11.35 16.37 -9.54
C PHE A 106 -12.70 17.07 -9.36
N ASN A 107 -12.84 18.21 -10.02
CA ASN A 107 -14.06 19.00 -10.02
C ASN A 107 -15.15 18.26 -10.81
N PRO A 108 -16.30 17.89 -10.21
CA PRO A 108 -17.39 17.20 -10.90
C PRO A 108 -17.95 17.97 -12.10
N LYS A 109 -17.75 19.29 -12.16
CA LYS A 109 -18.22 20.12 -13.28
C LYS A 109 -17.32 20.05 -14.51
N ALA A 110 -16.11 19.48 -14.41
CA ALA A 110 -15.12 19.46 -15.49
C ALA A 110 -15.12 18.17 -16.32
N PHE A 111 -15.86 17.15 -15.91
CA PHE A 111 -15.88 15.84 -16.58
C PHE A 111 -17.24 15.16 -16.41
N ILE A 112 -17.48 14.10 -17.19
CA ILE A 112 -18.67 13.27 -17.04
C ILE A 112 -18.33 12.11 -16.11
N ASN A 113 -18.90 12.13 -14.89
CA ASN A 113 -18.64 11.12 -13.86
C ASN A 113 -19.57 9.91 -14.01
N CYS A 114 -19.13 8.88 -14.74
CA CYS A 114 -19.92 7.66 -14.96
C CYS A 114 -20.12 6.81 -13.70
N ASN A 115 -19.37 7.05 -12.61
CA ASN A 115 -19.57 6.32 -11.36
C ASN A 115 -20.97 6.57 -10.75
N GLU A 116 -21.58 7.72 -11.04
CA GLU A 116 -22.90 8.11 -10.51
C GLU A 116 -24.07 7.39 -11.18
N TYR A 117 -23.84 6.77 -12.34
CA TYR A 117 -24.90 6.24 -13.20
C TYR A 117 -25.18 4.75 -12.98
N GLY A 118 -24.47 4.06 -12.08
CA GLY A 118 -24.78 2.66 -11.76
C GLY A 118 -24.76 1.69 -12.96
N ASN A 119 -23.90 1.97 -13.96
CA ASN A 119 -23.84 1.29 -15.27
C ASN A 119 -25.03 1.56 -16.22
N ASP A 120 -25.85 2.58 -15.95
CA ASP A 120 -26.84 3.10 -16.91
C ASP A 120 -26.14 3.89 -18.02
N PHE A 121 -25.76 3.18 -19.09
CA PHE A 121 -25.11 3.77 -20.25
C PHE A 121 -26.02 4.71 -21.04
N ASP A 122 -27.34 4.51 -21.01
CA ASP A 122 -28.27 5.37 -21.77
C ASP A 122 -28.26 6.78 -21.18
N SER A 123 -28.34 6.91 -19.86
CA SER A 123 -28.23 8.20 -19.17
C SER A 123 -26.88 8.89 -19.39
N ILE A 124 -25.77 8.13 -19.43
CA ILE A 124 -24.46 8.70 -19.75
C ILE A 124 -24.44 9.21 -21.20
N ILE A 125 -25.01 8.47 -22.14
CA ILE A 125 -25.07 8.84 -23.55
C ILE A 125 -25.95 10.08 -23.75
N GLU A 126 -27.08 10.20 -23.05
CA GLU A 126 -27.90 11.41 -23.10
C GLU A 126 -27.12 12.64 -22.60
N ARG A 127 -26.31 12.49 -21.56
CA ARG A 127 -25.41 13.58 -21.12
C ARG A 127 -24.35 13.91 -22.16
N VAL A 128 -23.77 12.91 -22.84
CA VAL A 128 -22.83 13.13 -23.95
C VAL A 128 -23.52 13.84 -25.12
N LYS A 129 -24.73 13.42 -25.51
CA LYS A 129 -25.54 14.03 -26.57
C LYS A 129 -25.86 15.49 -26.25
N GLU A 130 -26.24 15.78 -25.01
CA GLU A 130 -26.52 17.15 -24.57
C GLU A 130 -25.30 18.06 -24.82
N LEU A 131 -24.12 17.65 -24.34
CA LEU A 131 -22.88 18.41 -24.53
C LEU A 131 -22.36 18.38 -25.97
N ASP A 132 -22.66 17.33 -26.75
CA ASP A 132 -22.26 17.29 -28.14
C ASP A 132 -23.05 18.29 -29.00
N ASN A 133 -24.35 18.46 -28.71
CA ASN A 133 -25.27 19.32 -29.46
C ASN A 133 -25.41 20.75 -28.91
N ASP A 134 -24.95 21.02 -27.69
CA ASP A 134 -24.99 22.34 -27.05
C ASP A 134 -23.57 22.85 -26.80
N ASN A 135 -23.12 23.79 -27.64
CA ASN A 135 -21.77 24.34 -27.57
C ASN A 135 -21.53 25.15 -26.29
N ASP A 136 -22.53 25.85 -25.77
CA ASP A 136 -22.36 26.69 -24.59
C ASP A 136 -22.15 25.82 -23.36
N LYS A 137 -22.95 24.76 -23.21
CA LYS A 137 -22.76 23.78 -22.12
C LYS A 137 -21.44 23.01 -22.24
N TYR A 138 -21.04 22.67 -23.47
CA TYR A 138 -19.75 22.04 -23.71
C TYR A 138 -18.59 22.94 -23.28
N LEU A 139 -18.60 24.20 -23.72
CA LEU A 139 -17.56 25.18 -23.38
C LEU A 139 -17.58 25.51 -21.88
N GLU A 140 -18.75 25.58 -21.26
CA GLU A 140 -18.88 25.75 -19.82
C GLU A 140 -18.13 24.64 -19.08
N MET A 141 -18.40 23.37 -19.39
CA MET A 141 -17.72 22.22 -18.78
C MET A 141 -16.22 22.21 -19.10
N LEU A 142 -15.83 22.46 -20.35
CA LEU A 142 -14.43 22.46 -20.78
C LEU A 142 -13.61 23.55 -20.07
N SER A 143 -14.24 24.69 -19.74
CA SER A 143 -13.59 25.82 -19.07
C SER A 143 -13.42 25.65 -17.56
N GLN A 144 -14.06 24.63 -16.96
CA GLN A 144 -13.96 24.40 -15.52
C GLN A 144 -12.53 24.02 -15.10
N PRO A 145 -12.06 24.46 -13.92
CA PRO A 145 -10.81 23.99 -13.37
C PRO A 145 -10.90 22.46 -13.14
N PRO A 146 -9.94 21.65 -13.65
CA PRO A 146 -10.04 20.19 -13.58
C PRO A 146 -9.99 19.63 -12.15
N MET A 147 -9.16 20.23 -11.30
CA MET A 147 -8.89 19.74 -9.95
C MET A 147 -9.75 20.48 -8.93
N GLN A 148 -10.00 19.83 -7.79
CA GLN A 148 -10.59 20.51 -6.63
C GLN A 148 -9.65 21.62 -6.12
N GLU A 149 -10.20 22.67 -5.53
CA GLU A 149 -9.40 23.73 -4.89
C GLU A 149 -8.52 23.18 -3.75
N SER A 150 -8.99 22.14 -3.08
CA SER A 150 -8.28 21.43 -2.02
C SER A 150 -7.22 20.45 -2.54
N PHE A 151 -6.99 20.36 -3.85
CA PHE A 151 -6.05 19.41 -4.41
C PHE A 151 -4.62 19.71 -3.94
N ASP A 152 -3.97 18.67 -3.43
CA ASP A 152 -2.63 18.76 -2.84
C ASP A 152 -1.54 18.73 -3.91
N PHE A 153 -1.01 19.90 -4.25
CA PHE A 153 0.10 20.08 -5.20
C PHE A 153 1.49 19.87 -4.56
N ASP A 154 1.60 19.85 -3.23
CA ASP A 154 2.88 19.80 -2.51
C ASP A 154 3.48 18.40 -2.39
N ARG A 155 3.10 17.48 -3.29
CA ARG A 155 3.54 16.08 -3.27
C ARG A 155 5.06 15.93 -3.30
N ARG A 156 5.77 16.85 -3.96
CA ARG A 156 7.25 16.83 -4.02
C ARG A 156 7.86 17.09 -2.64
N GLU A 157 7.38 18.09 -1.92
CA GLU A 157 7.89 18.41 -0.59
C GLU A 157 7.50 17.31 0.40
N LYS A 158 6.27 16.80 0.33
CA LYS A 158 5.83 15.65 1.13
C LYS A 158 6.65 14.39 0.87
N ALA A 159 6.98 14.11 -0.39
CA ALA A 159 7.85 13.00 -0.74
C ALA A 159 9.27 13.20 -0.21
N LYS A 160 9.81 14.42 -0.31
CA LYS A 160 11.12 14.79 0.25
C LYS A 160 11.12 14.60 1.77
N GLU A 161 10.13 15.12 2.48
CA GLU A 161 9.98 14.93 3.93
C GLU A 161 9.85 13.46 4.32
N PHE A 162 9.07 12.69 3.55
CA PHE A 162 8.91 11.26 3.76
C PHE A 162 10.25 10.52 3.62
N LEU A 163 11.02 10.81 2.57
CA LEU A 163 12.35 10.23 2.37
C LEU A 163 13.33 10.68 3.45
N TYR A 164 13.32 11.96 3.82
CA TYR A 164 14.14 12.48 4.91
C TYR A 164 13.85 11.74 6.22
N LYS A 165 12.58 11.56 6.57
CA LYS A 165 12.17 10.77 7.75
C LYS A 165 12.62 9.32 7.69
N ILE A 166 12.68 8.69 6.51
CA ILE A 166 13.22 7.34 6.35
C ILE A 166 14.73 7.32 6.62
N ILE A 167 15.46 8.28 6.04
CA ILE A 167 16.92 8.37 6.14
C ILE A 167 17.34 8.69 7.57
N GLU A 168 16.78 9.76 8.17
CA GLU A 168 17.10 10.21 9.53
C GLU A 168 16.71 9.19 10.59
N ARG A 169 15.61 8.47 10.38
CA ARG A 169 15.23 7.38 11.27
C ARG A 169 16.25 6.24 11.23
N GLY A 170 17.11 6.15 10.22
CA GLY A 170 18.10 5.08 10.12
C GLY A 170 17.48 3.68 10.08
N PRO A 171 18.29 2.61 10.21
CA PRO A 171 17.84 1.23 10.15
C PRO A 171 17.17 0.78 11.46
N TYR A 172 16.38 1.63 12.11
CA TYR A 172 15.55 1.22 13.24
C TYR A 172 14.22 0.70 12.69
N PRO A 173 14.08 -0.62 12.41
CA PRO A 173 12.82 -1.16 11.97
C PRO A 173 11.77 -0.80 13.02
N PHE A 174 10.57 -0.41 12.57
CA PHE A 174 9.41 -0.61 13.44
C PHE A 174 9.47 -2.04 13.95
N ALA A 175 9.28 -2.25 15.25
CA ALA A 175 9.07 -3.58 15.76
C ALA A 175 7.79 -4.12 15.11
N LYS A 176 7.92 -4.76 13.94
CA LYS A 176 6.84 -5.41 13.17
C LYS A 176 6.39 -6.71 13.84
N ASP A 177 6.54 -6.74 15.14
CA ASP A 177 6.29 -7.86 16.01
C ASP A 177 4.98 -7.53 16.75
N ALA A 178 3.89 -7.68 16.00
CA ALA A 178 2.53 -7.53 16.53
C ALA A 178 2.25 -8.47 17.72
N LEU A 179 3.09 -9.49 17.92
CA LEU A 179 3.01 -10.48 18.98
C LEU A 179 3.95 -10.19 20.18
N ARG A 180 4.80 -9.15 20.12
CA ARG A 180 5.86 -8.88 21.11
C ARG A 180 6.84 -10.04 21.34
N ILE A 181 7.02 -10.93 20.37
CA ILE A 181 8.13 -11.89 20.31
C ILE A 181 9.41 -11.15 19.87
N SER A 182 9.97 -10.34 20.77
CA SER A 182 11.09 -9.45 20.44
C SER A 182 12.30 -10.21 19.89
N SER A 183 12.99 -9.59 18.93
CA SER A 183 14.14 -10.14 18.20
C SER A 183 15.19 -10.80 19.09
N SER A 184 15.88 -11.78 18.50
CA SER A 184 17.00 -12.55 19.07
C SER A 184 18.03 -11.73 19.87
N TYR A 185 18.20 -10.43 19.58
CA TYR A 185 19.07 -9.51 20.31
C TYR A 185 18.62 -9.22 21.75
N ARG A 186 17.30 -9.08 22.00
CA ARG A 186 16.79 -8.89 23.37
C ARG A 186 16.98 -10.17 24.19
N THR A 187 16.68 -11.32 23.57
CA THR A 187 16.90 -12.64 24.16
C THR A 187 18.36 -12.91 24.48
N PHE A 188 19.31 -12.44 23.64
CA PHE A 188 20.75 -12.59 23.88
C PHE A 188 21.24 -11.75 25.06
N ASN A 189 20.82 -10.48 25.16
CA ASN A 189 21.18 -9.63 26.30
C ASN A 189 20.57 -10.14 27.62
N GLU A 190 19.34 -10.64 27.57
CA GLU A 190 18.67 -11.24 28.73
C GLU A 190 19.31 -12.58 29.12
N TYR A 191 19.77 -13.38 28.13
CA TYR A 191 20.57 -14.59 28.36
C TYR A 191 21.90 -14.29 29.05
N ASN A 192 22.64 -13.27 28.58
CA ASN A 192 23.90 -12.88 29.18
C ASN A 192 23.71 -12.41 30.63
N ARG A 193 22.69 -11.59 30.90
CA ARG A 193 22.38 -11.13 32.26
C ARG A 193 22.05 -12.28 33.21
N VAL A 194 21.23 -13.23 32.76
CA VAL A 194 20.87 -14.40 33.58
C VAL A 194 22.08 -15.32 33.80
N THR A 195 22.94 -15.47 32.81
CA THR A 195 24.16 -16.28 32.94
C THR A 195 25.14 -15.67 33.94
N GLU A 196 25.27 -14.34 33.93
CA GLU A 196 26.11 -13.59 34.86
C GLU A 196 25.60 -13.64 36.30
N GLU A 197 24.28 -13.47 36.51
CA GLU A 197 23.62 -13.65 37.82
C GLU A 197 23.80 -15.08 38.37
N LEU A 198 23.78 -16.09 37.49
CA LEU A 198 23.91 -17.48 37.87
C LEU A 198 25.37 -17.83 38.23
N ASN A 199 26.35 -17.25 37.54
CA ASN A 199 27.77 -17.38 37.87
C ASN A 199 28.12 -16.68 39.18
N THR A 200 27.62 -15.47 39.41
CA THR A 200 27.79 -14.78 40.71
C THR A 200 27.13 -15.54 41.86
N THR A 201 25.97 -16.15 41.62
CA THR A 201 25.32 -17.03 42.61
C THR A 201 26.16 -18.28 42.90
N LYS A 202 26.76 -18.92 41.89
CA LYS A 202 27.67 -20.07 42.08
C LYS A 202 28.90 -19.71 42.91
N GLU A 203 29.50 -18.56 42.65
CA GLU A 203 30.66 -18.08 43.41
C GLU A 203 30.29 -17.68 44.85
N ALA A 204 29.13 -17.06 45.06
CA ALA A 204 28.61 -16.81 46.40
C ALA A 204 28.35 -18.11 47.18
N MET A 205 27.81 -19.14 46.53
CA MET A 205 27.60 -20.46 47.14
C MET A 205 28.92 -21.17 47.48
N LYS A 206 29.96 -21.07 46.64
CA LYS A 206 31.31 -21.58 46.97
C LYS A 206 31.89 -20.90 48.21
N ARG A 207 31.80 -19.57 48.30
CA ARG A 207 32.30 -18.79 49.46
C ARG A 207 31.61 -19.15 50.77
N MET A 208 30.39 -19.67 50.71
CA MET A 208 29.63 -20.13 51.87
C MET A 208 29.94 -21.58 52.29
N GLY A 209 30.98 -22.22 51.72
CA GLY A 209 31.49 -23.52 52.18
C GLY A 209 30.61 -24.73 51.82
N TYR A 210 30.08 -24.76 50.60
CA TYR A 210 29.00 -25.65 50.21
C TYR A 210 29.44 -27.06 49.73
N ASP A 211 28.70 -28.10 50.14
CA ASP A 211 28.92 -29.52 49.79
C ASP A 211 28.28 -29.91 48.44
N SER A 212 29.11 -30.33 47.49
CA SER A 212 28.73 -30.76 46.14
C SER A 212 27.85 -32.03 46.09
N ASN A 213 27.65 -32.73 47.20
CA ASN A 213 26.83 -33.94 47.26
C ASN A 213 25.41 -33.74 47.76
N SER A 214 25.04 -32.51 48.15
CA SER A 214 23.71 -32.23 48.69
C SER A 214 22.60 -32.44 47.65
N ASN A 215 21.43 -32.90 48.12
CA ASN A 215 20.25 -33.09 47.28
C ASN A 215 19.75 -31.78 46.66
N THR A 216 19.94 -30.66 47.35
CA THR A 216 19.61 -29.32 46.84
C THR A 216 20.45 -28.98 45.61
N TRP A 217 21.72 -29.37 45.57
CA TRP A 217 22.59 -29.12 44.42
C TRP A 217 22.30 -30.03 43.23
N LYS A 218 22.04 -31.32 43.49
CA LYS A 218 21.59 -32.26 42.44
C LYS A 218 20.28 -31.80 41.80
N LEU A 219 19.38 -31.18 42.58
CA LEU A 219 18.16 -30.56 42.09
C LEU A 219 18.43 -29.31 41.25
N VAL A 220 19.32 -28.41 41.71
CA VAL A 220 19.73 -27.21 40.96
C VAL A 220 20.40 -27.58 39.63
N GLN A 221 21.26 -28.60 39.58
CA GLN A 221 21.88 -29.06 38.32
C GLN A 221 20.87 -29.67 37.33
N LYS A 222 19.89 -30.44 37.82
CA LYS A 222 18.80 -30.97 36.97
C LYS A 222 17.92 -29.86 36.42
N LEU A 223 17.64 -28.84 37.22
CA LEU A 223 16.89 -27.65 36.81
C LEU A 223 17.68 -26.78 35.84
N GLN A 224 19.01 -26.69 35.99
CA GLN A 224 19.88 -26.00 35.04
C GLN A 224 19.93 -26.74 33.70
N ARG A 225 20.19 -28.06 33.68
CA ARG A 225 20.15 -28.88 32.44
C ARG A 225 18.79 -28.83 31.72
N PHE A 226 17.70 -28.73 32.48
CA PHE A 226 16.35 -28.60 31.92
C PHE A 226 16.05 -27.18 31.44
N GLY A 227 16.55 -26.15 32.13
CA GLY A 227 16.47 -24.75 31.72
C GLY A 227 17.29 -24.42 30.47
N ASP A 228 18.39 -25.16 30.26
CA ASP A 228 19.23 -25.09 29.06
C ASP A 228 18.65 -25.90 27.88
N SER A 229 17.52 -26.59 28.07
CA SER A 229 16.81 -27.30 27.00
C SER A 229 15.82 -26.39 26.25
N LYS A 230 15.46 -26.76 25.01
CA LYS A 230 14.57 -25.98 24.14
C LYS A 230 13.15 -25.72 24.68
N TRP A 231 12.77 -26.30 25.82
CA TRP A 231 11.44 -26.20 26.44
C TRP A 231 11.41 -25.43 27.78
N GLY A 232 12.54 -24.86 28.22
CA GLY A 232 12.76 -24.37 29.59
C GLY A 232 12.10 -23.06 30.01
N TYR A 233 11.21 -22.45 29.22
CA TYR A 233 10.70 -21.09 29.49
C TYR A 233 9.70 -21.02 30.67
N ILE A 234 8.71 -21.92 30.72
CA ILE A 234 7.66 -21.93 31.75
C ILE A 234 8.18 -22.34 33.16
N PRO A 235 9.05 -23.37 33.28
CA PRO A 235 9.58 -23.81 34.58
C PRO A 235 10.51 -22.80 35.26
N LYS A 236 11.18 -21.93 34.51
CA LYS A 236 12.09 -20.90 35.06
C LYS A 236 11.34 -19.87 35.91
N ARG A 237 10.09 -19.53 35.54
CA ARG A 237 9.21 -18.71 36.38
C ARG A 237 8.79 -19.40 37.67
N ILE A 238 8.48 -20.70 37.60
CA ILE A 238 8.14 -21.51 38.78
C ILE A 238 9.34 -21.58 39.74
N PHE A 239 10.56 -21.74 39.20
CA PHE A 239 11.78 -21.76 40.00
C PHE A 239 12.06 -20.43 40.73
N HIS A 240 11.86 -19.29 40.07
CA HIS A 240 11.97 -17.98 40.72
C HIS A 240 10.91 -17.78 41.82
N ILE A 241 9.70 -18.31 41.64
CA ILE A 241 8.65 -18.29 42.66
C ILE A 241 9.07 -19.15 43.86
N LEU A 242 9.57 -20.36 43.63
CA LEU A 242 10.03 -21.26 44.69
C LEU A 242 11.22 -20.69 45.48
N ILE A 243 12.18 -20.03 44.82
CA ILE A 243 13.29 -19.33 45.49
C ILE A 243 12.78 -18.17 46.35
N ARG A 244 11.79 -17.39 45.87
CA ARG A 244 11.19 -16.31 46.66
C ARG A 244 10.46 -16.85 47.90
N ILE A 245 9.75 -17.97 47.76
CA ILE A 245 9.08 -18.65 48.88
C ILE A 245 10.11 -19.17 49.88
N TYR A 246 11.16 -19.84 49.42
CA TYR A 246 12.25 -20.34 50.28
C TYR A 246 12.93 -19.22 51.06
N LYS A 247 13.26 -18.09 50.41
CA LYS A 247 13.84 -16.91 51.08
C LYS A 247 12.92 -16.36 52.17
N LYS A 248 11.61 -16.26 51.90
CA LYS A 248 10.62 -15.86 52.91
C LYS A 248 10.58 -16.83 54.10
N LEU A 249 10.54 -18.13 53.85
CA LEU A 249 10.51 -19.15 54.90
C LEU A 249 11.79 -19.16 55.76
N LYS A 250 12.95 -18.88 55.16
CA LYS A 250 14.23 -18.81 55.88
C LYS A 250 14.35 -17.54 56.75
N ILE A 251 13.80 -16.42 56.29
CA ILE A 251 13.73 -15.17 57.07
C ILE A 251 12.78 -15.33 58.27
N VAL A 252 11.66 -16.05 58.10
CA VAL A 252 10.71 -16.33 59.20
C VAL A 252 11.34 -17.25 60.26
N LYS A 253 12.15 -18.24 59.86
CA LYS A 253 12.91 -19.10 60.79
C LYS A 253 14.05 -18.42 61.54
N ALA A 254 14.45 -17.21 61.15
CA ALA A 254 15.51 -16.44 61.80
C ALA A 254 14.96 -15.39 62.79
N ARG A 255 13.63 -15.32 62.98
CA ARG A 255 12.94 -14.41 63.90
C ARG A 255 12.22 -15.12 65.06
N TYR A 256 12.45 -16.43 65.21
CA TYR A 256 12.06 -17.23 66.38
C TYR A 256 13.30 -17.92 66.92
#